data_AF-A0A6C0F183-F1
#
_entry.id   AF-A0A6C0F183-F1
#
_cell.length_a   1.000
_cell.length_b   1.000
_cell.length_c   1.000
_cell.angle_alpha   90.00
_cell.angle_beta   90.00
_cell.angle_gamma   90.00
#
_symmetry.space_group_name_H-M   'P 1'
#
loop_
_entity.id
_entity.type
_entity.pdbx_description
1 polymer ?
#
loop_
_entity_poly.entity_id
_entity_poly.type
_entity_poly.pdbx_seq_one_letter_code
_entity_poly.pdbx_strand_id
1 'polypeptide(L)'
;MSKYNTDLCDNDMTFADCELAILRHAVDESDEKKSKRLANAKEITEMIVVVEDFLRKKHLICYGGTAINNILPKQAQFYNRDLEVPDYDFYSPNAMDDAKELADIFHAKGFSEIEAKAGVHYGTFKVFVNFIPIADITLLHPTIFKSMAREAVQIDGILYSPPNFLRMNMYLELSRPEGDVSRWEKIFKRLTLLNEYYPFAITTRCDKIEFQRKMEHDTDKSEELYYTVRDAFIDDGVVFFGGYAARMYSRYMSKDRKEIIQKIPDFDVLSEDPDRCANILIERLKSKGFKNASKKHYPEIGEIVPERIEIVVGKETLAFIYKPIACHNYNVLNIDGKDIKIATIDTMLSFYFAFYYSDEPYYSKDRILCMAKFLFDVEHKNRLEQKGILKRFSINCYGNQPTLESIRAEKMDKFKELKDKRGTREYDMWFLKYSFDKKEPDSEVKNKSEPKKNKNKTKTVRKTIKKRQQRGTRTKLGDFFTRAFRPLKNQ
;
A
#
# COMPACT_ATOMS: atom_id res chain seq x y z
N MET A 1 27.26 41.06 -24.85
CA MET A 1 28.11 40.68 -23.70
C MET A 1 27.24 39.95 -22.71
N SER A 2 27.72 38.85 -22.14
CA SER A 2 26.99 38.19 -21.05
C SER A 2 26.99 39.12 -19.84
N LYS A 3 25.85 39.25 -19.18
CA LYS A 3 25.62 40.01 -17.94
C LYS A 3 26.36 39.38 -16.77
N TYR A 4 26.60 38.07 -16.82
CA TYR A 4 27.30 37.30 -15.80
C TYR A 4 28.46 36.50 -16.41
N ASN A 5 29.55 36.34 -15.65
CA ASN A 5 30.75 35.57 -16.05
C ASN A 5 30.66 34.10 -15.60
N THR A 6 29.49 33.48 -15.71
CA THR A 6 29.25 32.08 -15.34
C THR A 6 28.18 31.49 -16.26
N ASP A 7 28.37 30.24 -16.68
CA ASP A 7 27.42 29.53 -17.54
C ASP A 7 26.16 29.08 -16.78
N LEU A 8 26.15 29.23 -15.44
CA LEU A 8 25.02 28.92 -14.57
C LEU A 8 23.93 29.99 -14.58
N CYS A 9 24.20 31.17 -15.16
CA CYS A 9 23.27 32.29 -15.17
C CYS A 9 23.05 32.81 -16.59
N ASP A 10 21.80 33.11 -16.92
CA ASP A 10 21.46 33.80 -18.17
C ASP A 10 21.33 35.32 -17.95
N ASN A 11 21.18 36.07 -19.04
CA ASN A 11 21.08 37.53 -18.98
C ASN A 11 19.75 38.04 -18.39
N ASP A 12 18.73 37.17 -18.36
CA ASP A 12 17.37 37.48 -17.94
C ASP A 12 17.21 37.36 -16.41
N MET A 13 18.08 36.59 -15.74
CA MET A 13 18.15 36.48 -14.28
C MET A 13 18.48 37.81 -13.58
N THR A 14 17.93 38.03 -12.39
CA THR A 14 18.42 39.09 -11.50
C THR A 14 19.74 38.69 -10.82
N PHE A 15 20.44 39.64 -10.21
CA PHE A 15 21.66 39.33 -9.44
C PHE A 15 21.38 38.30 -8.33
N ALA A 16 20.25 38.45 -7.61
CA ALA A 16 19.85 37.52 -6.56
C ALA A 16 19.51 36.12 -7.11
N ASP A 17 18.86 36.04 -8.28
CA ASP A 17 18.55 34.75 -8.91
C ASP A 17 19.82 34.03 -9.35
N CYS A 18 20.78 34.77 -9.92
CA CYS A 18 22.07 34.23 -10.31
C CYS A 18 22.89 33.78 -9.08
N GLU A 19 22.91 34.57 -8.00
CA GLU A 19 23.55 34.18 -6.73
C GLU A 19 22.93 32.91 -6.14
N LEU A 20 21.60 32.79 -6.17
CA LEU A 20 20.89 31.59 -5.72
C LEU A 20 21.16 30.37 -6.61
N ALA A 21 21.26 30.56 -7.94
CA ALA A 21 21.62 29.49 -8.87
C ALA A 21 23.03 28.97 -8.62
N ILE A 22 24.00 29.85 -8.38
CA ILE A 22 25.37 29.49 -8.01
C ILE A 22 25.38 28.70 -6.68
N LEU A 23 24.63 29.17 -5.68
CA LEU A 23 24.51 28.45 -4.40
C LEU A 23 23.90 27.06 -4.58
N ARG A 24 22.82 26.93 -5.35
CA ARG A 24 22.17 25.64 -5.64
C ARG A 24 23.13 24.69 -6.33
N HIS A 25 23.86 25.16 -7.34
CA HIS A 25 24.88 24.35 -8.02
C HIS A 25 25.98 23.87 -7.06
N ALA A 26 26.47 24.75 -6.17
CA ALA A 26 27.48 24.36 -5.17
C ALA A 26 26.94 23.34 -4.15
N VAL A 27 25.66 23.43 -3.78
CA VAL A 27 24.99 22.42 -2.95
C VAL A 27 24.91 21.09 -3.69
N ASP A 28 24.45 21.10 -4.94
CA ASP A 28 24.33 19.88 -5.77
C ASP A 28 25.69 19.19 -5.95
N GLU A 29 26.75 19.92 -6.28
CA GLU A 29 28.11 19.37 -6.39
C GLU A 29 28.64 18.79 -5.07
N SER A 30 28.34 19.45 -3.95
CA SER A 30 28.75 19.02 -2.61
C SER A 30 28.06 17.71 -2.22
N ASP A 31 26.76 17.63 -2.48
CA ASP A 31 25.95 16.45 -2.19
C ASP A 31 26.29 15.29 -3.11
N GLU A 32 26.57 15.54 -4.40
CA GLU A 32 27.07 14.51 -5.32
C GLU A 32 28.40 13.92 -4.85
N LYS A 33 29.36 14.77 -4.47
CA LYS A 33 30.68 14.32 -3.96
C LYS A 33 30.55 13.48 -2.69
N LYS A 34 29.66 13.85 -1.77
CA LYS A 34 29.40 13.06 -0.54
C LYS A 34 28.73 11.73 -0.87
N SER A 35 27.69 11.76 -1.69
CA SER A 35 26.92 10.59 -2.08
C SER A 35 27.80 9.56 -2.79
N LYS A 36 28.64 10.03 -3.72
CA LYS A 36 29.63 9.20 -4.42
C LYS A 36 30.62 8.54 -3.46
N ARG A 37 31.15 9.28 -2.47
CA ARG A 37 32.07 8.73 -1.47
C ARG A 37 31.41 7.66 -0.60
N LEU A 38 30.15 7.86 -0.24
CA LEU A 38 29.39 6.91 0.57
C LEU A 38 29.06 5.64 -0.24
N ALA A 39 28.47 5.78 -1.43
CA ALA A 39 28.06 4.66 -2.27
C ALA A 39 29.23 3.75 -2.67
N ASN A 40 30.41 4.33 -2.88
CA ASN A 40 31.63 3.60 -3.24
C ASN A 40 32.52 3.23 -2.05
N ALA A 41 32.07 3.49 -0.81
CA ALA A 41 32.82 3.05 0.36
C ALA A 41 32.85 1.51 0.39
N LYS A 42 34.04 0.93 0.53
CA LYS A 42 34.26 -0.53 0.52
C LYS A 42 33.28 -1.28 1.43
N GLU A 43 33.03 -0.72 2.61
CA GLU A 43 32.11 -1.27 3.60
C GLU A 43 30.68 -1.37 3.06
N ILE A 44 30.19 -0.35 2.34
CA ILE A 44 28.85 -0.35 1.73
C ILE A 44 28.76 -1.38 0.62
N THR A 45 29.80 -1.48 -0.22
CA THR A 45 29.85 -2.52 -1.26
C THR A 45 29.79 -3.92 -0.65
N GLU A 46 30.50 -4.15 0.45
CA GLU A 46 30.43 -5.42 1.19
C GLU A 46 29.03 -5.67 1.77
N MET A 47 28.36 -4.64 2.30
CA MET A 47 26.99 -4.76 2.79
C MET A 47 26.01 -5.14 1.69
N ILE A 48 26.11 -4.52 0.52
CA ILE A 48 25.27 -4.82 -0.64
C ILE A 48 25.45 -6.27 -1.06
N VAL A 49 26.68 -6.76 -1.14
CA VAL A 49 26.97 -8.17 -1.49
C VAL A 49 26.32 -9.13 -0.49
N VAL A 50 26.34 -8.83 0.81
CA VAL A 50 25.66 -9.64 1.83
C VAL A 50 24.16 -9.76 1.56
N VAL A 51 23.49 -8.64 1.27
CA VAL A 51 22.05 -8.64 1.00
C VAL A 51 21.75 -9.38 -0.29
N GLU A 52 22.51 -9.14 -1.36
CA GLU A 52 22.32 -9.84 -2.64
C GLU A 52 22.51 -11.35 -2.52
N ASP A 53 23.53 -11.81 -1.79
CA ASP A 53 23.76 -13.24 -1.55
C ASP A 53 22.64 -13.86 -0.70
N PHE A 54 22.13 -13.11 0.29
CA PHE A 54 20.99 -13.53 1.09
C PHE A 54 19.73 -13.71 0.21
N LEU A 55 19.43 -12.72 -0.64
CA LEU A 55 18.32 -12.77 -1.60
C LEU A 55 18.41 -13.97 -2.55
N ARG A 56 19.60 -14.22 -3.12
CA ARG A 56 19.87 -15.38 -3.99
C ARG A 56 19.63 -16.70 -3.26
N LYS A 57 20.18 -16.84 -2.06
CA LYS A 57 20.11 -18.07 -1.26
C LYS A 57 18.68 -18.38 -0.81
N LYS A 58 17.94 -17.35 -0.39
CA LYS A 58 16.58 -17.49 0.14
C LYS A 58 15.49 -17.45 -0.93
N HIS A 59 15.84 -17.09 -2.17
CA HIS A 59 14.89 -16.87 -3.26
C HIS A 59 13.77 -15.89 -2.88
N LEU A 60 14.14 -14.78 -2.22
CA LEU A 60 13.21 -13.70 -1.86
C LEU A 60 13.02 -12.73 -3.02
N ILE A 61 11.86 -12.06 -3.04
CA ILE A 61 11.41 -11.30 -4.21
C ILE A 61 11.53 -9.80 -3.93
N CYS A 62 12.46 -9.13 -4.59
CA CYS A 62 12.59 -7.68 -4.56
C CYS A 62 11.34 -6.99 -5.12
N TYR A 63 10.94 -5.84 -4.55
CA TYR A 63 9.83 -5.03 -5.02
C TYR A 63 10.20 -3.54 -5.10
N GLY A 64 9.19 -2.69 -5.31
CA GLY A 64 9.34 -1.24 -5.21
C GLY A 64 10.21 -0.62 -6.31
N GLY A 65 10.86 0.50 -5.98
CA GLY A 65 11.70 1.22 -6.93
C GLY A 65 12.90 0.41 -7.38
N THR A 66 13.51 -0.34 -6.47
CA THR A 66 14.68 -1.19 -6.73
C THR A 66 14.35 -2.30 -7.73
N ALA A 67 13.19 -2.94 -7.59
CA ALA A 67 12.75 -3.93 -8.57
C ALA A 67 12.48 -3.31 -9.94
N ILE A 68 11.71 -2.22 -10.02
CA ILE A 68 11.43 -1.55 -11.30
C ILE A 68 12.73 -1.15 -11.98
N ASN A 69 13.66 -0.53 -11.24
CA ASN A 69 14.94 -0.10 -11.80
C ASN A 69 15.75 -1.27 -12.38
N ASN A 70 15.87 -2.36 -11.63
CA ASN A 70 16.77 -3.45 -12.00
C ASN A 70 16.24 -4.32 -13.15
N ILE A 71 14.92 -4.41 -13.34
CA ILE A 71 14.36 -5.12 -14.49
C ILE A 71 14.43 -4.31 -15.79
N LEU A 72 14.67 -2.99 -15.72
CA LEU A 72 14.79 -2.15 -16.91
C LEU A 72 16.16 -2.30 -17.57
N PRO A 73 16.24 -2.11 -18.91
CA PRO A 73 17.52 -1.97 -19.60
C PRO A 73 18.38 -0.86 -18.99
N LYS A 74 19.71 -1.02 -19.04
CA LYS A 74 20.67 -0.13 -18.37
C LYS A 74 20.46 1.35 -18.67
N GLN A 75 20.16 1.70 -19.92
CA GLN A 75 19.91 3.07 -20.36
C GLN A 75 18.61 3.68 -19.83
N ALA A 76 17.69 2.85 -19.35
CA ALA A 76 16.40 3.26 -18.79
C ALA A 76 16.37 3.18 -17.26
N GLN A 77 17.47 2.77 -16.61
CA GLN A 77 17.57 2.75 -15.16
C GLN A 77 17.61 4.19 -14.64
N PHE A 78 16.83 4.47 -13.60
CA PHE A 78 16.65 5.80 -13.01
C PHE A 78 17.36 5.96 -11.66
N TYR A 79 17.95 4.90 -11.11
CA TYR A 79 18.86 4.98 -9.97
C TYR A 79 20.31 4.94 -10.42
N ASN A 80 21.13 5.81 -9.84
CA ASN A 80 22.56 5.87 -10.11
C ASN A 80 23.33 5.16 -9.00
N ARG A 81 23.78 3.93 -9.25
CA ARG A 81 24.53 3.12 -8.27
C ARG A 81 25.89 3.71 -7.88
N ASP A 82 26.43 4.65 -8.66
CA ASP A 82 27.67 5.35 -8.31
C ASP A 82 27.46 6.45 -7.27
N LEU A 83 26.20 6.90 -7.10
CA LEU A 83 25.82 7.99 -6.19
C LEU A 83 24.93 7.49 -5.04
N GLU A 84 24.09 6.48 -5.29
CA GLU A 84 23.04 6.04 -4.37
C GLU A 84 23.35 4.67 -3.79
N VAL A 85 23.22 4.55 -2.46
CA VAL A 85 23.20 3.25 -1.79
C VAL A 85 21.83 2.60 -2.02
N PRO A 86 21.76 1.40 -2.63
CA PRO A 86 20.49 0.74 -2.85
C PRO A 86 19.88 0.28 -1.52
N ASP A 87 18.68 0.77 -1.22
CA ASP A 87 17.83 0.19 -0.20
C ASP A 87 17.06 -0.99 -0.81
N TYR A 88 17.27 -2.19 -0.27
CA TYR A 88 16.66 -3.40 -0.78
C TYR A 88 15.31 -3.65 -0.11
N ASP A 89 14.25 -3.30 -0.84
CA ASP A 89 12.87 -3.70 -0.53
C ASP A 89 12.60 -5.11 -1.07
N PHE A 90 12.28 -6.09 -0.21
CA PHE A 90 11.89 -7.43 -0.66
C PHE A 90 10.81 -8.10 0.19
N TYR A 91 9.99 -8.92 -0.48
CA TYR A 91 8.96 -9.72 0.16
C TYR A 91 9.55 -11.02 0.70
N SER A 92 9.02 -11.46 1.84
CA SER A 92 9.29 -12.78 2.40
C SER A 92 8.00 -13.36 3.03
N PRO A 93 7.74 -14.68 2.89
CA PRO A 93 6.68 -15.34 3.65
C PRO A 93 7.03 -15.52 5.14
N ASN A 94 8.28 -15.22 5.54
CA ASN A 94 8.77 -15.33 6.91
C ASN A 94 9.64 -14.10 7.32
N ALA A 95 9.18 -12.90 6.97
CA ALA A 95 9.95 -11.66 7.01
C ALA A 95 10.67 -11.37 8.35
N MET A 96 10.04 -11.66 9.48
CA MET A 96 10.64 -11.41 10.80
C MET A 96 11.89 -12.26 11.04
N ASP A 97 11.83 -13.55 10.71
CA ASP A 97 12.94 -14.47 10.95
C ASP A 97 14.05 -14.23 9.92
N ASP A 98 13.70 -13.92 8.67
CA ASP A 98 14.67 -13.52 7.65
C ASP A 98 15.39 -12.21 8.02
N ALA A 99 14.72 -11.27 8.69
CA ALA A 99 15.36 -10.06 9.21
C ALA A 99 16.38 -10.36 10.32
N LYS A 100 16.04 -11.28 11.23
CA LYS A 100 16.96 -11.76 12.28
C LYS A 100 18.16 -12.49 11.67
N GLU A 101 17.93 -13.39 10.73
CA GLU A 101 19.01 -14.13 10.05
C GLU A 101 19.94 -13.19 9.27
N LEU A 102 19.40 -12.18 8.58
CA LEU A 102 20.22 -11.21 7.88
C LEU A 102 21.10 -10.41 8.86
N ALA A 103 20.55 -9.99 10.01
CA ALA A 103 21.32 -9.36 11.07
C ALA A 103 22.43 -10.28 11.64
N ASP A 104 22.13 -11.57 11.83
CA ASP A 104 23.11 -12.57 12.27
C ASP A 104 24.27 -12.71 11.28
N ILE A 105 23.99 -12.71 9.97
CA ILE A 105 25.00 -12.78 8.92
C ILE A 105 25.92 -11.56 8.95
N PHE A 106 25.36 -10.36 9.12
CA PHE A 106 26.15 -9.13 9.29
C PHE A 106 27.04 -9.21 10.53
N HIS A 107 26.49 -9.68 11.65
CA HIS A 107 27.25 -9.80 12.90
C HIS A 107 28.40 -10.80 12.74
N ALA A 108 28.14 -11.96 12.13
CA ALA A 108 29.14 -12.98 11.85
C ALA A 108 30.26 -12.49 10.91
N LYS A 109 29.97 -11.53 10.03
CA LYS A 109 30.96 -10.88 9.15
C LYS A 109 31.75 -9.76 9.83
N GLY A 110 31.49 -9.45 11.10
CA GLY A 110 32.28 -8.52 11.90
C GLY A 110 31.82 -7.05 11.87
N PHE A 111 30.70 -6.77 11.19
CA PHE A 111 30.07 -5.46 11.22
C PHE A 111 29.66 -5.08 12.66
N SER A 112 29.62 -3.78 12.93
CA SER A 112 29.20 -3.21 14.22
C SER A 112 27.81 -2.61 14.11
N GLU A 113 27.17 -2.34 15.25
CA GLU A 113 25.91 -1.59 15.35
C GLU A 113 24.85 -2.10 14.36
N ILE A 114 24.41 -3.35 14.59
CA ILE A 114 23.43 -4.03 13.74
C ILE A 114 22.09 -4.02 14.47
N GLU A 115 21.03 -3.65 13.77
CA GLU A 115 19.67 -3.65 14.31
C GLU A 115 18.67 -4.14 13.26
N ALA A 116 17.99 -5.24 13.54
CA ALA A 116 16.74 -5.61 12.90
C ALA A 116 15.56 -5.18 13.79
N LYS A 117 14.66 -4.35 13.26
CA LYS A 117 13.50 -3.86 14.02
C LYS A 117 12.22 -3.82 13.20
N ALA A 118 11.08 -3.82 13.89
CA ALA A 118 9.79 -3.63 13.24
C ALA A 118 9.71 -2.24 12.59
N GLY A 119 9.29 -2.20 11.32
CA GLY A 119 9.02 -1.00 10.55
C GLY A 119 7.73 -0.30 11.01
N VAL A 120 7.32 0.79 10.36
CA VAL A 120 6.10 1.53 10.73
C VAL A 120 4.86 0.68 10.48
N HIS A 121 4.77 0.05 9.31
CA HIS A 121 3.70 -0.87 8.94
C HIS A 121 3.92 -2.25 9.59
N TYR A 122 2.83 -2.88 10.01
CA TYR A 122 2.86 -4.23 10.56
C TYR A 122 3.43 -5.21 9.52
N GLY A 123 4.22 -6.19 9.95
CA GLY A 123 4.79 -7.20 9.04
C GLY A 123 5.98 -6.72 8.19
N THR A 124 6.34 -5.44 8.20
CA THR A 124 7.60 -4.95 7.61
C THR A 124 8.68 -4.83 8.68
N PHE A 125 9.89 -5.29 8.37
CA PHE A 125 11.07 -5.22 9.24
C PHE A 125 12.20 -4.50 8.52
N LYS A 126 12.95 -3.69 9.26
CA LYS A 126 14.06 -2.91 8.74
C LYS A 126 15.36 -3.43 9.34
N VAL A 127 16.37 -3.65 8.51
CA VAL A 127 17.73 -4.02 8.95
C VAL A 127 18.67 -2.84 8.73
N PHE A 128 19.31 -2.42 9.82
CA PHE A 128 20.32 -1.38 9.86
C PHE A 128 21.68 -2.00 10.16
N VAL A 129 22.72 -1.53 9.48
CA VAL A 129 24.11 -1.90 9.73
C VAL A 129 24.93 -0.62 9.80
N ASN A 130 25.64 -0.38 10.91
CA ASN A 130 26.32 0.88 11.17
C ASN A 130 25.41 2.12 10.94
N PHE A 131 24.15 2.03 11.40
CA PHE A 131 23.12 3.07 11.24
C PHE A 131 22.62 3.31 9.80
N ILE A 132 23.06 2.51 8.84
CA ILE A 132 22.62 2.60 7.44
C ILE A 132 21.48 1.59 7.21
N PRO A 133 20.30 2.03 6.75
CA PRO A 133 19.24 1.11 6.35
C PRO A 133 19.68 0.37 5.09
N ILE A 134 19.80 -0.95 5.17
CA ILE A 134 20.28 -1.77 4.05
C ILE A 134 19.18 -2.65 3.44
N ALA A 135 18.12 -2.92 4.21
CA ALA A 135 17.02 -3.74 3.75
C ALA A 135 15.70 -3.46 4.49
N ASP A 136 14.61 -3.47 3.71
CA ASP A 136 13.22 -3.50 4.15
C ASP A 136 12.60 -4.84 3.74
N ILE A 137 12.22 -5.64 4.72
CA ILE A 137 11.71 -7.01 4.54
C ILE A 137 10.23 -7.03 4.89
N THR A 138 9.37 -7.20 3.90
CA THR A 138 7.91 -7.14 4.08
C THR A 138 7.28 -8.52 4.02
N LEU A 139 6.46 -8.84 5.02
CA LEU A 139 5.69 -10.07 5.06
C LEU A 139 4.71 -10.12 3.88
N LEU A 140 4.77 -11.19 3.08
CA LEU A 140 3.80 -11.45 2.03
C LEU A 140 3.14 -12.81 2.26
N HIS A 141 1.82 -12.86 2.13
CA HIS A 141 1.06 -14.08 2.33
C HIS A 141 1.61 -15.23 1.45
N PRO A 142 1.83 -16.45 1.99
CA PRO A 142 2.50 -17.53 1.26
C PRO A 142 1.89 -17.87 -0.10
N THR A 143 0.55 -17.82 -0.21
CA THR A 143 -0.15 -18.05 -1.49
C THR A 143 0.23 -17.00 -2.54
N ILE A 144 0.24 -15.72 -2.15
CA ILE A 144 0.58 -14.62 -3.06
C ILE A 144 2.07 -14.69 -3.41
N PHE A 145 2.92 -14.92 -2.41
CA PHE A 145 4.36 -15.08 -2.62
C PHE A 145 4.67 -16.19 -3.62
N LYS A 146 4.06 -17.37 -3.45
CA LYS A 146 4.19 -18.50 -4.39
C LYS A 146 3.67 -18.15 -5.78
N SER A 147 2.54 -17.44 -5.86
CA SER A 147 1.97 -17.02 -7.14
C SER A 147 2.90 -16.08 -7.88
N MET A 148 3.43 -15.06 -7.20
CA MET A 148 4.42 -14.12 -7.75
C MET A 148 5.74 -14.80 -8.13
N ALA A 149 6.23 -15.72 -7.30
CA ALA A 149 7.50 -16.41 -7.55
C ALA A 149 7.53 -17.16 -8.89
N ARG A 150 6.37 -17.66 -9.37
CA ARG A 150 6.25 -18.33 -10.67
C ARG A 150 6.51 -17.41 -11.87
N GLU A 151 6.33 -16.11 -11.69
CA GLU A 151 6.41 -15.10 -12.76
C GLU A 151 7.52 -14.07 -12.51
N ALA A 152 8.26 -14.21 -11.40
CA ALA A 152 9.31 -13.29 -11.01
C ALA A 152 10.39 -13.20 -12.11
N VAL A 153 10.89 -11.99 -12.32
CA VAL A 153 11.99 -11.74 -13.26
C VAL A 153 13.28 -12.03 -12.53
N GLN A 154 14.08 -12.96 -13.04
CA GLN A 154 15.36 -13.32 -12.44
C GLN A 154 16.52 -12.62 -13.17
N ILE A 155 17.34 -11.88 -12.43
CA ILE A 155 18.56 -11.22 -12.93
C ILE A 155 19.67 -11.48 -11.92
N ASP A 156 20.80 -12.02 -12.38
CA ASP A 156 21.97 -12.37 -11.54
C ASP A 156 21.60 -13.21 -10.30
N GLY A 157 20.65 -14.13 -10.46
CA GLY A 157 20.15 -15.01 -9.41
C GLY A 157 19.16 -14.38 -8.43
N ILE A 158 18.94 -13.06 -8.47
CA ILE A 158 17.99 -12.33 -7.63
C ILE A 158 16.62 -12.32 -8.30
N LEU A 159 15.56 -12.57 -7.53
CA LEU A 159 14.19 -12.49 -8.00
C LEU A 159 13.63 -11.08 -7.83
N TYR A 160 13.03 -10.55 -8.89
CA TYR A 160 12.34 -9.27 -8.89
C TYR A 160 10.85 -9.48 -9.19
N SER A 161 10.02 -8.66 -8.54
CA SER A 161 8.56 -8.74 -8.68
C SER A 161 8.13 -8.68 -10.15
N PRO A 162 7.17 -9.52 -10.58
CA PRO A 162 6.69 -9.53 -11.96
C PRO A 162 6.10 -8.15 -12.35
N PRO A 163 6.22 -7.74 -13.62
CA PRO A 163 5.73 -6.43 -14.09
C PRO A 163 4.25 -6.16 -13.75
N ASN A 164 3.39 -7.17 -13.81
CA ASN A 164 1.97 -7.00 -13.48
C ASN A 164 1.73 -6.79 -11.97
N PHE A 165 2.58 -7.34 -11.10
CA PHE A 165 2.51 -7.03 -9.67
C PHE A 165 3.06 -5.64 -9.37
N LEU A 166 4.12 -5.21 -10.07
CA LEU A 166 4.61 -3.84 -9.99
C LEU A 166 3.56 -2.83 -10.46
N ARG A 167 2.82 -3.14 -11.53
CA ARG A 167 1.63 -2.36 -11.96
C ARG A 167 0.59 -2.27 -10.87
N MET A 168 0.22 -3.41 -10.27
CA MET A 168 -0.76 -3.45 -9.17
C MET A 168 -0.37 -2.46 -8.07
N ASN A 169 0.87 -2.51 -7.59
CA ASN A 169 1.38 -1.60 -6.55
C ASN A 169 1.28 -0.13 -6.98
N MET A 170 1.63 0.20 -8.23
CA MET A 170 1.58 1.58 -8.71
C MET A 170 0.14 2.08 -8.90
N TYR A 171 -0.75 1.25 -9.44
CA TYR A 171 -2.18 1.58 -9.56
C TYR A 171 -2.84 1.73 -8.19
N LEU A 172 -2.42 0.92 -7.20
CA LEU A 172 -2.89 1.02 -5.83
C LEU A 172 -2.60 2.42 -5.25
N GLU A 173 -1.36 2.90 -5.39
CA GLU A 173 -0.98 4.25 -4.94
C GLU A 173 -1.76 5.36 -5.68
N LEU A 174 -1.89 5.25 -7.01
CA LEU A 174 -2.63 6.22 -7.83
C LEU A 174 -4.15 6.21 -7.58
N SER A 175 -4.68 5.11 -7.03
CA SER A 175 -6.09 4.97 -6.67
C SER A 175 -6.45 5.58 -5.31
N ARG A 176 -5.46 6.01 -4.52
CA ARG A 176 -5.64 6.47 -3.12
C ARG A 176 -5.43 7.97 -2.96
N PRO A 177 -6.44 8.83 -3.23
CA PRO A 177 -6.27 10.28 -3.17
C PRO A 177 -6.09 10.83 -1.74
N GLU A 178 -6.47 10.07 -0.72
CA GLU A 178 -6.17 10.42 0.68
C GLU A 178 -4.84 9.82 1.18
N GLY A 179 -4.17 9.01 0.34
CA GLY A 179 -2.84 8.47 0.63
C GLY A 179 -1.72 9.52 0.44
N ASP A 180 -0.49 9.06 0.27
CA ASP A 180 0.64 9.95 0.02
C ASP A 180 0.72 10.41 -1.44
N VAL A 181 -0.11 11.41 -1.77
CA VAL A 181 -0.19 11.98 -3.12
C VAL A 181 1.09 12.68 -3.56
N SER A 182 2.02 13.01 -2.64
CA SER A 182 3.32 13.60 -3.00
C SER A 182 4.17 12.64 -3.86
N ARG A 183 3.86 11.35 -3.80
CA ARG A 183 4.55 10.31 -4.58
C ARG A 183 3.97 10.10 -5.97
N TRP A 184 2.78 10.61 -6.27
CA TRP A 184 2.06 10.28 -7.51
C TRP A 184 2.85 10.60 -8.78
N GLU A 185 3.57 11.72 -8.82
CA GLU A 185 4.41 12.07 -9.97
C GLU A 185 5.50 11.02 -10.21
N LYS A 186 6.21 10.63 -9.15
CA LYS A 186 7.26 9.60 -9.18
C LYS A 186 6.68 8.24 -9.58
N ILE A 187 5.52 7.87 -9.02
CA ILE A 187 4.84 6.61 -9.34
C ILE A 187 4.40 6.57 -10.80
N PHE A 188 3.78 7.64 -11.30
CA PHE A 188 3.29 7.71 -12.68
C PHE A 188 4.43 7.67 -13.71
N LYS A 189 5.55 8.37 -13.46
CA LYS A 189 6.76 8.29 -14.30
C LYS A 189 7.29 6.86 -14.39
N ARG A 190 7.36 6.15 -13.25
CA ARG A 190 7.79 4.74 -13.19
C ARG A 190 6.82 3.79 -13.87
N LEU A 191 5.51 4.00 -13.71
CA LEU A 191 4.48 3.21 -14.39
C LEU A 191 4.57 3.38 -15.90
N THR A 192 4.77 4.61 -16.38
CA THR A 192 4.96 4.90 -17.81
C THR A 192 6.17 4.17 -18.36
N LEU A 193 7.32 4.27 -17.67
CA LEU A 193 8.55 3.59 -18.05
C LEU A 193 8.41 2.06 -18.03
N LEU A 194 7.76 1.50 -17.01
CA LEU A 194 7.48 0.06 -16.94
C LEU A 194 6.58 -0.38 -18.11
N ASN A 195 5.57 0.42 -18.47
CA ASN A 195 4.68 0.13 -19.58
C ASN A 195 5.35 0.25 -20.95
N GLU A 196 6.41 1.04 -21.08
CA GLU A 196 7.21 1.15 -22.30
C GLU A 196 8.06 -0.12 -22.51
N TYR A 197 8.81 -0.55 -21.49
CA TYR A 197 9.75 -1.66 -21.61
C TYR A 197 9.14 -3.04 -21.36
N TYR A 198 8.05 -3.10 -20.60
CA TYR A 198 7.29 -4.31 -20.32
C TYR A 198 5.83 -4.11 -20.72
N PRO A 199 5.50 -3.82 -21.99
CA PRO A 199 4.14 -3.51 -22.40
C PRO A 199 3.16 -4.57 -21.91
N PHE A 200 1.97 -4.14 -21.49
CA PHE A 200 0.99 -5.09 -21.00
C PHE A 200 0.47 -5.94 -22.16
N ALA A 201 1.08 -7.10 -22.31
CA ALA A 201 0.74 -8.10 -23.30
C ALA A 201 0.05 -9.28 -22.61
N ILE A 202 -0.91 -9.86 -23.33
CA ILE A 202 -1.57 -11.10 -22.94
C ILE A 202 -1.43 -12.07 -24.10
N THR A 203 -1.15 -13.33 -23.78
CA THR A 203 -1.05 -14.42 -24.76
C THR A 203 -2.42 -15.04 -25.04
N THR A 204 -3.38 -14.79 -24.17
CA THR A 204 -4.71 -15.38 -24.23
C THR A 204 -5.62 -14.68 -25.24
N ARG A 205 -6.40 -15.46 -25.97
CA ARG A 205 -7.43 -14.99 -26.92
C ARG A 205 -8.67 -14.50 -26.19
N CYS A 206 -8.73 -13.21 -25.87
CA CYS A 206 -9.89 -12.62 -25.18
C CYS A 206 -11.19 -12.65 -25.98
N ASP A 207 -11.12 -12.77 -27.30
CA ASP A 207 -12.29 -12.99 -28.17
C ASP A 207 -13.03 -14.30 -27.85
N LYS A 208 -12.36 -15.23 -27.18
CA LYS A 208 -12.91 -16.53 -26.78
C LYS A 208 -13.26 -16.63 -25.31
N ILE A 209 -13.07 -15.55 -24.55
CA ILE A 209 -13.29 -15.52 -23.11
C ILE A 209 -14.57 -14.76 -22.84
N GLU A 210 -15.48 -15.41 -22.14
CA GLU A 210 -16.67 -14.75 -21.64
C GLU A 210 -16.28 -13.86 -20.45
N PHE A 211 -16.45 -12.55 -20.62
CA PHE A 211 -16.18 -11.57 -19.56
C PHE A 211 -17.15 -11.62 -18.39
N GLN A 212 -18.20 -12.42 -18.50
CA GLN A 212 -19.20 -12.66 -17.48
C GLN A 212 -19.36 -14.16 -17.28
N ARG A 213 -19.52 -14.60 -16.04
CA ARG A 213 -19.91 -15.98 -15.74
C ARG A 213 -21.29 -16.23 -16.34
N LYS A 214 -21.49 -17.33 -17.08
CA LYS A 214 -22.83 -17.79 -17.48
C LYS A 214 -23.55 -18.40 -16.29
N MET A 215 -24.79 -17.99 -16.06
CA MET A 215 -25.67 -18.70 -15.14
C MET A 215 -26.07 -20.05 -15.77
N GLU A 216 -25.92 -21.14 -15.03
CA GLU A 216 -26.28 -22.49 -15.48
C GLU A 216 -27.81 -22.75 -15.45
N HIS A 217 -28.59 -21.92 -14.74
CA HIS A 217 -30.04 -22.11 -14.59
C HIS A 217 -30.91 -20.84 -14.75
N ASP A 218 -32.04 -21.04 -15.44
CA ASP A 218 -33.29 -20.26 -15.52
C ASP A 218 -33.27 -18.90 -16.26
N THR A 219 -33.62 -18.95 -17.55
CA THR A 219 -33.62 -17.82 -18.50
C THR A 219 -34.70 -16.77 -18.19
N ASP A 220 -35.78 -17.15 -17.52
CA ASP A 220 -37.01 -16.33 -17.50
C ASP A 220 -37.02 -15.25 -16.41
N LYS A 221 -36.17 -15.37 -15.39
CA LYS A 221 -36.01 -14.38 -14.30
C LYS A 221 -34.63 -13.74 -14.20
N SER A 222 -33.74 -14.06 -15.14
CA SER A 222 -32.36 -13.56 -15.17
C SER A 222 -32.30 -12.02 -15.19
N GLU A 223 -33.18 -11.37 -15.95
CA GLU A 223 -33.24 -9.90 -16.03
C GLU A 223 -33.78 -9.26 -14.74
N GLU A 224 -34.82 -9.84 -14.14
CA GLU A 224 -35.34 -9.39 -12.84
C GLU A 224 -34.27 -9.52 -11.75
N LEU A 225 -33.53 -10.63 -11.75
CA LEU A 225 -32.43 -10.87 -10.82
C LEU A 225 -31.33 -9.81 -10.99
N TYR A 226 -30.89 -9.60 -12.23
CA TYR A 226 -29.86 -8.62 -12.57
C TYR A 226 -30.23 -7.22 -12.09
N TYR A 227 -31.45 -6.74 -12.39
CA TYR A 227 -31.88 -5.40 -11.98
C TYR A 227 -32.11 -5.30 -10.48
N THR A 228 -32.60 -6.36 -9.83
CA THR A 228 -32.75 -6.37 -8.37
C THR A 228 -31.40 -6.17 -7.67
N VAL A 229 -30.37 -6.89 -8.12
CA VAL A 229 -29.01 -6.76 -7.57
C VAL A 229 -28.43 -5.37 -7.88
N ARG A 230 -28.52 -4.93 -9.14
CA ARG A 230 -28.03 -3.61 -9.58
C ARG A 230 -28.66 -2.49 -8.75
N ASP A 231 -29.98 -2.48 -8.64
CA ASP A 231 -30.71 -1.39 -7.99
C ASP A 231 -30.49 -1.40 -6.48
N ALA A 232 -30.39 -2.57 -5.86
CA ALA A 232 -29.96 -2.69 -4.46
C ALA A 232 -28.61 -2.02 -4.19
N PHE A 233 -27.63 -2.29 -5.04
CA PHE A 233 -26.30 -1.69 -4.91
C PHE A 233 -26.28 -0.19 -5.22
N ILE A 234 -26.98 0.26 -6.25
CA ILE A 234 -27.10 1.69 -6.54
C ILE A 234 -27.75 2.43 -5.35
N ASP A 235 -28.83 1.88 -4.81
CA ASP A 235 -29.56 2.52 -3.70
C ASP A 235 -28.75 2.51 -2.38
N ASP A 236 -27.90 1.50 -2.13
CA ASP A 236 -26.99 1.46 -0.97
C ASP A 236 -25.74 2.35 -1.17
N GLY A 237 -25.54 2.89 -2.38
CA GLY A 237 -24.48 3.85 -2.67
C GLY A 237 -23.06 3.25 -2.67
N VAL A 238 -22.95 1.96 -3.00
CA VAL A 238 -21.66 1.24 -3.13
C VAL A 238 -20.88 1.70 -4.37
N VAL A 239 -19.60 1.34 -4.44
CA VAL A 239 -18.76 1.59 -5.63
C VAL A 239 -18.63 0.32 -6.45
N PHE A 240 -19.05 0.37 -7.71
CA PHE A 240 -18.87 -0.76 -8.64
C PHE A 240 -17.46 -0.77 -9.22
N PHE A 241 -16.81 -1.94 -9.23
CA PHE A 241 -15.50 -2.14 -9.87
C PHE A 241 -15.38 -3.46 -10.65
N GLY A 242 -16.40 -4.33 -10.60
CA GLY A 242 -16.46 -5.59 -11.37
C GLY A 242 -17.03 -5.45 -12.78
N GLY A 243 -17.70 -6.50 -13.24
CA GLY A 243 -18.27 -6.58 -14.61
C GLY A 243 -19.20 -5.41 -14.97
N TYR A 244 -20.03 -4.94 -14.02
CA TYR A 244 -20.88 -3.77 -14.23
C TYR A 244 -20.10 -2.49 -14.55
N ALA A 245 -19.00 -2.25 -13.84
CA ALA A 245 -18.13 -1.09 -14.05
C ALA A 245 -17.36 -1.21 -15.36
N ALA A 246 -16.80 -2.38 -15.65
CA ALA A 246 -16.12 -2.65 -16.93
C ALA A 246 -17.04 -2.38 -18.13
N ARG A 247 -18.32 -2.74 -18.02
CA ARG A 247 -19.33 -2.43 -19.04
C ARG A 247 -19.54 -0.93 -19.27
N MET A 248 -19.41 -0.09 -18.24
CA MET A 248 -19.54 1.35 -18.44
C MET A 248 -18.39 1.90 -19.28
N TYR A 249 -17.19 1.34 -19.12
CA TYR A 249 -16.03 1.69 -19.92
C TYR A 249 -16.08 1.16 -21.37
N SER A 250 -16.88 0.14 -21.67
CA SER A 250 -16.90 -0.47 -23.02
C SER A 250 -17.49 0.47 -24.09
N ARG A 251 -18.24 1.50 -23.67
CA ARG A 251 -18.78 2.55 -24.55
C ARG A 251 -17.70 3.31 -25.31
N TYR A 252 -16.47 3.34 -24.78
CA TYR A 252 -15.31 4.04 -25.34
C TYR A 252 -14.46 3.18 -26.29
N MET A 253 -15.00 2.06 -26.78
CA MET A 253 -14.32 1.17 -27.74
C MET A 253 -14.96 1.16 -29.13
N SER A 254 -14.23 0.57 -30.10
CA SER A 254 -14.75 0.26 -31.44
C SER A 254 -15.88 -0.76 -31.38
N LYS A 255 -16.79 -0.73 -32.37
CA LYS A 255 -18.02 -1.54 -32.41
C LYS A 255 -17.75 -3.04 -32.23
N ASP A 256 -16.65 -3.55 -32.79
CA ASP A 256 -16.28 -4.97 -32.76
C ASP A 256 -15.93 -5.49 -31.34
N ARG A 257 -15.68 -4.61 -30.37
CA ARG A 257 -15.46 -4.98 -28.96
C ARG A 257 -16.61 -4.58 -28.03
N LYS A 258 -17.71 -4.01 -28.56
CA LYS A 258 -18.89 -3.62 -27.76
C LYS A 258 -19.77 -4.81 -27.39
N GLU A 259 -19.70 -5.91 -28.15
CA GLU A 259 -20.62 -7.06 -28.03
C GLU A 259 -20.26 -8.05 -26.91
N ILE A 260 -19.17 -7.86 -26.17
CA ILE A 260 -18.62 -8.92 -25.29
C ILE A 260 -19.23 -8.94 -23.88
N ILE A 261 -20.35 -8.27 -23.61
CA ILE A 261 -20.88 -8.16 -22.24
C ILE A 261 -22.40 -8.34 -22.22
N GLN A 262 -22.84 -9.54 -21.82
CA GLN A 262 -24.25 -9.92 -21.69
C GLN A 262 -24.89 -9.29 -20.42
N LYS A 263 -26.18 -9.51 -20.17
CA LYS A 263 -26.87 -9.05 -18.95
C LYS A 263 -26.84 -10.12 -17.86
N ILE A 264 -25.65 -10.60 -17.48
CA ILE A 264 -25.52 -11.61 -16.42
C ILE A 264 -25.08 -10.94 -15.10
N PRO A 265 -25.69 -11.26 -13.94
CA PRO A 265 -25.31 -10.70 -12.65
C PRO A 265 -23.88 -11.10 -12.30
N ASP A 266 -22.93 -10.18 -12.48
CA ASP A 266 -21.55 -10.35 -12.04
C ASP A 266 -21.04 -9.00 -11.50
N PHE A 267 -21.34 -8.78 -10.22
CA PHE A 267 -21.10 -7.52 -9.53
C PHE A 267 -19.97 -7.66 -8.51
N ASP A 268 -18.87 -6.96 -8.74
CA ASP A 268 -17.90 -6.69 -7.67
C ASP A 268 -18.07 -5.24 -7.22
N VAL A 269 -18.32 -5.06 -5.93
CA VAL A 269 -18.60 -3.75 -5.32
C VAL A 269 -17.80 -3.54 -4.03
N LEU A 270 -17.46 -2.28 -3.73
CA LEU A 270 -16.89 -1.88 -2.45
C LEU A 270 -18.00 -1.36 -1.53
N SER A 271 -18.03 -1.87 -0.30
CA SER A 271 -18.90 -1.37 0.78
C SER A 271 -18.13 -1.31 2.10
N GLU A 272 -18.25 -0.19 2.82
CA GLU A 272 -17.66 -0.06 4.16
C GLU A 272 -18.29 -1.01 5.19
N ASP A 273 -19.54 -1.42 4.94
CA ASP A 273 -20.28 -2.42 5.73
C ASP A 273 -20.79 -3.54 4.81
N PRO A 274 -19.91 -4.50 4.44
CA PRO A 274 -20.28 -5.59 3.55
C PRO A 274 -21.46 -6.41 4.07
N ASP A 275 -21.54 -6.59 5.39
CA ASP A 275 -22.59 -7.37 6.04
C ASP A 275 -23.96 -6.76 5.91
N ARG A 276 -24.08 -5.45 6.20
CA ARG A 276 -25.33 -4.71 6.01
C ARG A 276 -25.74 -4.72 4.55
N CYS A 277 -24.80 -4.44 3.64
CA CYS A 277 -25.03 -4.45 2.20
C CYS A 277 -25.56 -5.82 1.73
N ALA A 278 -24.93 -6.91 2.17
CA ALA A 278 -25.33 -8.28 1.88
C ALA A 278 -26.73 -8.59 2.41
N ASN A 279 -27.05 -8.19 3.64
CA ASN A 279 -28.35 -8.45 4.26
C ASN A 279 -29.48 -7.74 3.50
N ILE A 280 -29.30 -6.45 3.18
CA ILE A 280 -30.28 -5.68 2.39
C ILE A 280 -30.53 -6.34 1.03
N LEU A 281 -29.47 -6.77 0.34
CA LEU A 281 -29.60 -7.45 -0.94
C LEU A 281 -30.35 -8.77 -0.82
N ILE A 282 -30.00 -9.60 0.18
CA ILE A 282 -30.67 -10.90 0.41
C ILE A 282 -32.16 -10.70 0.71
N GLU A 283 -32.53 -9.70 1.51
CA GLU A 283 -33.94 -9.39 1.79
C GLU A 283 -34.70 -8.96 0.53
N ARG A 284 -34.10 -8.11 -0.30
CA ARG A 284 -34.67 -7.70 -1.60
C ARG A 284 -34.82 -8.90 -2.56
N LEU A 285 -33.83 -9.78 -2.62
CA LEU A 285 -33.90 -10.99 -3.44
C LEU A 285 -35.01 -11.95 -2.96
N LYS A 286 -35.13 -12.16 -1.66
CA LYS A 286 -36.17 -13.02 -1.08
C LYS A 286 -37.58 -12.47 -1.32
N SER A 287 -37.77 -11.15 -1.21
CA SER A 287 -39.08 -10.52 -1.48
C SER A 287 -39.49 -10.64 -2.96
N LYS A 288 -38.53 -10.73 -3.89
CA LYS A 288 -38.72 -11.00 -5.32
C LYS A 288 -38.86 -12.50 -5.66
N GLY A 289 -38.86 -13.38 -4.66
CA GLY A 289 -39.08 -14.81 -4.83
C GLY A 289 -37.81 -15.65 -4.98
N PHE A 290 -36.61 -15.07 -4.90
CA PHE A 290 -35.34 -15.80 -4.88
C PHE A 290 -35.05 -16.32 -3.46
N LYS A 291 -35.81 -17.33 -3.02
CA LYS A 291 -35.78 -17.84 -1.63
C LYS A 291 -34.42 -18.41 -1.19
N ASN A 292 -33.64 -18.93 -2.14
CA ASN A 292 -32.34 -19.58 -1.90
C ASN A 292 -31.17 -18.59 -1.92
N ALA A 293 -31.41 -17.29 -1.69
CA ALA A 293 -30.36 -16.28 -1.54
C ALA A 293 -29.65 -16.42 -0.19
N SER A 294 -28.32 -16.50 -0.23
CA SER A 294 -27.45 -16.66 0.94
C SER A 294 -26.14 -15.89 0.76
N LYS A 295 -25.35 -15.75 1.84
CA LYS A 295 -24.03 -15.14 1.83
C LYS A 295 -22.96 -16.09 2.37
N LYS A 296 -21.74 -15.99 1.84
CA LYS A 296 -20.54 -16.67 2.35
C LYS A 296 -19.46 -15.64 2.66
N HIS A 297 -18.84 -15.78 3.83
CA HIS A 297 -17.77 -14.88 4.26
C HIS A 297 -16.41 -15.47 3.89
N TYR A 298 -15.52 -14.59 3.41
CA TYR A 298 -14.13 -14.93 3.15
C TYR A 298 -13.23 -13.90 3.83
N PRO A 299 -12.23 -14.36 4.62
CA PRO A 299 -11.27 -13.46 5.23
C PRO A 299 -10.36 -12.81 4.17
N GLU A 300 -9.64 -11.79 4.59
CA GLU A 300 -8.57 -11.18 3.82
C GLU A 300 -7.45 -12.18 3.49
N ILE A 301 -6.74 -11.92 2.39
CA ILE A 301 -5.57 -12.70 1.98
C ILE A 301 -4.37 -11.75 1.98
N GLY A 302 -3.63 -11.76 3.09
CA GLY A 302 -2.59 -10.77 3.34
C GLY A 302 -3.16 -9.35 3.29
N GLU A 303 -2.34 -8.39 2.86
CA GLU A 303 -2.74 -6.97 2.76
C GLU A 303 -3.37 -6.59 1.41
N ILE A 304 -3.53 -7.56 0.50
CA ILE A 304 -3.81 -7.30 -0.92
C ILE A 304 -5.27 -7.58 -1.28
N VAL A 305 -5.82 -8.72 -0.83
CA VAL A 305 -7.23 -9.04 -1.07
C VAL A 305 -8.02 -8.80 0.21
N PRO A 306 -8.96 -7.85 0.23
CA PRO A 306 -9.76 -7.58 1.42
C PRO A 306 -10.70 -8.73 1.79
N GLU A 307 -11.14 -8.68 3.04
CA GLU A 307 -12.34 -9.37 3.51
C GLU A 307 -13.50 -9.09 2.54
N ARG A 308 -14.25 -10.14 2.22
CA ARG A 308 -15.34 -10.07 1.25
C ARG A 308 -16.47 -11.02 1.58
N ILE A 309 -17.65 -10.65 1.12
CA ILE A 309 -18.85 -11.47 1.18
C ILE A 309 -19.27 -11.84 -0.24
N GLU A 310 -19.44 -13.14 -0.49
CA GLU A 310 -20.03 -13.67 -1.70
C GLU A 310 -21.54 -13.80 -1.53
N ILE A 311 -22.31 -13.32 -2.50
CA ILE A 311 -23.76 -13.49 -2.56
C ILE A 311 -24.09 -14.60 -3.55
N VAL A 312 -24.82 -15.61 -3.07
CA VAL A 312 -25.14 -16.82 -3.83
C VAL A 312 -26.64 -17.03 -3.88
N VAL A 313 -27.18 -17.34 -5.06
CA VAL A 313 -28.56 -17.83 -5.23
C VAL A 313 -28.52 -19.22 -5.82
N GLY A 314 -28.92 -20.22 -5.02
CA GLY A 314 -28.77 -21.63 -5.40
C GLY A 314 -27.30 -22.03 -5.46
N LYS A 315 -26.76 -22.23 -6.67
CA LYS A 315 -25.33 -22.52 -6.92
C LYS A 315 -24.59 -21.36 -7.60
N GLU A 316 -25.31 -20.32 -7.99
CA GLU A 316 -24.79 -19.22 -8.79
C GLU A 316 -24.30 -18.09 -7.89
N THR A 317 -23.06 -17.65 -8.11
CA THR A 317 -22.53 -16.43 -7.50
C THR A 317 -23.04 -15.22 -8.26
N LEU A 318 -23.68 -14.28 -7.55
CA LEU A 318 -24.22 -13.05 -8.15
C LEU A 318 -23.30 -11.85 -7.96
N ALA A 319 -22.68 -11.77 -6.80
CA ALA A 319 -21.88 -10.61 -6.42
C ALA A 319 -20.83 -10.97 -5.38
N PHE A 320 -19.76 -10.18 -5.37
CA PHE A 320 -18.84 -10.06 -4.25
C PHE A 320 -18.88 -8.63 -3.72
N ILE A 321 -18.99 -8.51 -2.40
CA ILE A 321 -18.99 -7.25 -1.66
C ILE A 321 -17.70 -7.19 -0.85
N TYR A 322 -16.80 -6.30 -1.21
CA TYR A 322 -15.47 -6.19 -0.61
C TYR A 322 -15.44 -5.02 0.36
N LYS A 323 -14.78 -5.22 1.50
CA LYS A 323 -14.47 -4.14 2.43
C LYS A 323 -13.28 -3.34 1.88
N PRO A 324 -13.37 -2.01 1.71
CA PRO A 324 -12.24 -1.23 1.23
C PRO A 324 -11.09 -1.25 2.25
N ILE A 325 -9.86 -1.50 1.80
CA ILE A 325 -8.64 -1.46 2.63
C ILE A 325 -8.07 -0.04 2.80
N ALA A 326 -8.57 0.91 2.01
CA ALA A 326 -8.12 2.29 1.92
C ALA A 326 -9.22 3.14 1.27
N CYS A 327 -9.03 4.46 1.19
CA CYS A 327 -9.93 5.31 0.41
C CYS A 327 -9.60 5.18 -1.08
N HIS A 328 -10.40 4.42 -1.83
CA HIS A 328 -10.19 4.18 -3.26
C HIS A 328 -11.03 5.11 -4.12
N ASN A 329 -10.41 5.71 -5.14
CA ASN A 329 -11.08 6.70 -5.96
C ASN A 329 -12.12 6.11 -6.91
N TYR A 330 -13.15 6.92 -7.16
CA TYR A 330 -14.24 6.61 -8.07
C TYR A 330 -14.70 7.86 -8.82
N ASN A 331 -15.49 7.65 -9.86
CA ASN A 331 -16.22 8.65 -10.61
C ASN A 331 -17.72 8.44 -10.44
N VAL A 332 -18.49 9.51 -10.55
CA VAL A 332 -19.96 9.46 -10.52
C VAL A 332 -20.50 9.55 -11.94
N LEU A 333 -21.41 8.66 -12.29
CA LEU A 333 -22.16 8.67 -13.53
C LEU A 333 -23.65 8.83 -13.20
N ASN A 334 -24.30 9.85 -13.75
CA ASN A 334 -25.75 10.01 -13.62
C ASN A 334 -26.45 9.25 -14.75
N ILE A 335 -27.31 8.29 -14.40
CA ILE A 335 -28.17 7.55 -15.34
C ILE A 335 -29.60 7.62 -14.80
N ASP A 336 -30.52 8.15 -15.62
CA ASP A 336 -31.95 8.28 -15.29
C ASP A 336 -32.20 8.99 -13.93
N GLY A 337 -31.40 10.01 -13.63
CA GLY A 337 -31.49 10.78 -12.38
C GLY A 337 -30.88 10.08 -11.17
N LYS A 338 -30.32 8.87 -11.31
CA LYS A 338 -29.59 8.18 -10.25
C LYS A 338 -28.08 8.36 -10.41
N ASP A 339 -27.43 8.69 -9.30
CA ASP A 339 -25.97 8.76 -9.23
C ASP A 339 -25.39 7.37 -8.96
N ILE A 340 -24.50 6.94 -9.85
CA ILE A 340 -23.88 5.62 -9.80
C ILE A 340 -22.37 5.82 -9.65
N LYS A 341 -21.79 5.24 -8.58
CA LYS A 341 -20.35 5.31 -8.32
C LYS A 341 -19.62 4.18 -9.05
N ILE A 342 -18.75 4.56 -9.97
CA ILE A 342 -17.93 3.63 -10.76
C ILE A 342 -16.46 3.86 -10.37
N ALA A 343 -15.79 2.82 -9.90
CA ALA A 343 -14.36 2.86 -9.62
C ALA A 343 -13.57 3.36 -10.83
N THR A 344 -12.51 4.14 -10.59
CA THR A 344 -11.63 4.56 -11.68
C THR A 344 -10.91 3.35 -12.27
N ILE A 345 -10.32 3.52 -13.46
CA ILE A 345 -9.48 2.48 -14.06
C ILE A 345 -8.30 2.13 -13.14
N ASP A 346 -7.71 3.11 -12.46
CA ASP A 346 -6.61 2.88 -11.50
C ASP A 346 -7.06 1.97 -10.35
N THR A 347 -8.22 2.26 -9.74
CA THR A 347 -8.82 1.39 -8.72
C THR A 347 -9.09 -0.01 -9.28
N MET A 348 -9.77 -0.12 -10.42
CA MET A 348 -10.12 -1.42 -11.01
C MET A 348 -8.88 -2.27 -11.33
N LEU A 349 -7.83 -1.68 -11.93
CA LEU A 349 -6.60 -2.39 -12.27
C LEU A 349 -5.85 -2.85 -11.02
N SER A 350 -5.82 -2.06 -9.94
CA SER A 350 -5.22 -2.49 -8.68
C SER A 350 -5.91 -3.76 -8.13
N PHE A 351 -7.24 -3.80 -8.10
CA PHE A 351 -8.00 -4.98 -7.67
C PHE A 351 -7.85 -6.17 -8.62
N TYR A 352 -7.88 -5.95 -9.93
CA TYR A 352 -7.79 -7.05 -10.89
C TYR A 352 -6.43 -7.74 -10.82
N PHE A 353 -5.33 -6.99 -10.75
CA PHE A 353 -4.03 -7.60 -10.55
C PHE A 353 -3.89 -8.24 -9.16
N ALA A 354 -4.48 -7.67 -8.11
CA ALA A 354 -4.55 -8.32 -6.80
C ALA A 354 -5.22 -9.70 -6.86
N PHE A 355 -6.36 -9.81 -7.56
CA PHE A 355 -7.09 -11.06 -7.75
C PHE A 355 -6.34 -12.06 -8.63
N TYR A 356 -5.57 -11.59 -9.60
CA TYR A 356 -4.70 -12.45 -10.42
C TYR A 356 -3.68 -13.21 -9.56
N TYR A 357 -3.08 -12.53 -8.57
CA TYR A 357 -2.05 -13.12 -7.71
C TYR A 357 -2.60 -13.85 -6.47
N SER A 358 -3.88 -13.70 -6.14
CA SER A 358 -4.48 -14.40 -5.00
C SER A 358 -4.62 -15.91 -5.22
N ASP A 359 -4.59 -16.36 -6.49
CA ASP A 359 -4.70 -17.77 -6.89
C ASP A 359 -5.99 -18.46 -6.43
N GLU A 360 -7.05 -17.68 -6.23
CA GLU A 360 -8.37 -18.17 -5.80
C GLU A 360 -9.10 -18.91 -6.94
N PRO A 361 -9.72 -20.08 -6.70
CA PRO A 361 -10.31 -20.91 -7.76
C PRO A 361 -11.42 -20.23 -8.58
N TYR A 362 -12.16 -19.30 -7.97
CA TYR A 362 -13.26 -18.61 -8.62
C TYR A 362 -12.80 -17.38 -9.45
N TYR A 363 -11.51 -17.03 -9.39
CA TYR A 363 -10.89 -16.02 -10.24
C TYR A 363 -10.19 -16.69 -11.43
N SER A 364 -10.84 -16.66 -12.60
CA SER A 364 -10.17 -17.05 -13.85
C SER A 364 -9.06 -16.05 -14.18
N LYS A 365 -7.80 -16.49 -14.12
CA LYS A 365 -6.63 -15.66 -14.45
C LYS A 365 -6.72 -15.05 -15.85
N ASP A 366 -7.10 -15.86 -16.83
CA ASP A 366 -7.28 -15.42 -18.21
C ASP A 366 -8.34 -14.34 -18.33
N ARG A 367 -9.49 -14.51 -17.65
CA ARG A 367 -10.56 -13.51 -17.62
C ARG A 367 -10.07 -12.20 -17.00
N ILE A 368 -9.39 -12.28 -15.86
CA ILE A 368 -8.86 -11.11 -15.17
C ILE A 368 -7.86 -10.35 -16.05
N LEU A 369 -6.92 -11.06 -16.68
CA LEU A 369 -5.95 -10.45 -17.59
C LEU A 369 -6.63 -9.80 -18.80
N CYS A 370 -7.65 -10.44 -19.38
CA CYS A 370 -8.44 -9.84 -20.45
C CYS A 370 -9.19 -8.57 -20.00
N MET A 371 -9.79 -8.58 -18.81
CA MET A 371 -10.48 -7.41 -18.26
C MET A 371 -9.51 -6.27 -17.96
N ALA A 372 -8.36 -6.59 -17.37
CA ALA A 372 -7.29 -5.63 -17.16
C ALA A 372 -6.80 -5.05 -18.50
N LYS A 373 -6.60 -5.89 -19.53
CA LYS A 373 -6.12 -5.44 -20.84
C LYS A 373 -7.13 -4.52 -21.51
N PHE A 374 -8.42 -4.85 -21.38
CA PHE A 374 -9.52 -4.00 -21.81
C PHE A 374 -9.43 -2.60 -21.17
N LEU A 375 -9.31 -2.53 -19.84
CA LEU A 375 -9.22 -1.25 -19.12
C LEU A 375 -7.94 -0.48 -19.47
N PHE A 376 -6.81 -1.18 -19.56
CA PHE A 376 -5.54 -0.61 -19.96
C PHE A 376 -5.60 0.06 -21.34
N ASP A 377 -6.26 -0.60 -22.32
CA ASP A 377 -6.45 -0.03 -23.66
C ASP A 377 -7.36 1.19 -23.66
N VAL A 378 -8.42 1.17 -22.85
CA VAL A 378 -9.32 2.32 -22.67
C VAL A 378 -8.56 3.49 -22.04
N GLU A 379 -7.79 3.25 -20.98
CA GLU A 379 -6.96 4.25 -20.33
C GLU A 379 -5.96 4.85 -21.31
N HIS A 380 -5.20 4.01 -22.02
CA HIS A 380 -4.15 4.46 -22.94
C HIS A 380 -4.69 5.38 -24.04
N LYS A 381 -5.84 5.03 -24.63
CA LYS A 381 -6.49 5.83 -25.68
C LYS A 381 -7.09 7.15 -25.17
N ASN A 382 -7.52 7.19 -23.91
CA ASN A 382 -8.31 8.29 -23.35
C ASN A 382 -7.59 9.03 -22.21
N ARG A 383 -6.27 8.86 -22.07
CA ARG A 383 -5.49 9.29 -20.89
C ARG A 383 -5.59 10.78 -20.53
N LEU A 384 -5.96 11.64 -21.47
CA LEU A 384 -6.09 13.10 -21.29
C LEU A 384 -7.55 13.61 -21.26
N GLU A 385 -8.56 12.73 -21.37
CA GLU A 385 -9.96 13.15 -21.54
C GLU A 385 -10.54 13.90 -20.33
N GLN A 386 -10.14 13.51 -19.11
CA GLN A 386 -10.49 14.18 -17.84
C GLN A 386 -11.99 14.47 -17.63
N LYS A 387 -12.88 13.64 -18.17
CA LYS A 387 -14.34 13.82 -18.13
C LYS A 387 -15.11 12.54 -17.83
N GLY A 388 -16.25 12.67 -17.14
CA GLY A 388 -17.11 11.54 -16.79
C GLY A 388 -16.35 10.42 -16.10
N ILE A 389 -16.61 9.16 -16.51
CA ILE A 389 -15.90 8.00 -15.94
C ILE A 389 -14.43 7.87 -16.41
N LEU A 390 -14.03 8.60 -17.46
CA LEU A 390 -12.65 8.64 -17.96
C LEU A 390 -11.77 9.62 -17.18
N LYS A 391 -12.33 10.36 -16.22
CA LYS A 391 -11.56 11.22 -15.33
C LYS A 391 -10.58 10.36 -14.51
N ARG A 392 -9.30 10.65 -14.62
CA ARG A 392 -8.24 10.03 -13.83
C ARG A 392 -7.84 10.93 -12.67
N PHE A 393 -7.17 10.36 -11.68
CA PHE A 393 -6.72 11.10 -10.49
C PHE A 393 -7.89 11.81 -9.78
N SER A 394 -9.05 11.15 -9.75
CA SER A 394 -10.21 11.64 -9.03
C SER A 394 -9.89 11.70 -7.53
N ILE A 395 -10.24 12.81 -6.89
CA ILE A 395 -10.09 13.00 -5.44
C ILE A 395 -11.25 12.40 -4.66
N ASN A 396 -12.39 12.13 -5.31
CA ASN A 396 -13.52 11.47 -4.67
C ASN A 396 -13.15 10.00 -4.45
N CYS A 397 -13.22 9.55 -3.21
CA CYS A 397 -12.91 8.18 -2.85
C CYS A 397 -13.87 7.58 -1.82
N TYR A 398 -13.82 6.26 -1.71
CA TYR A 398 -14.70 5.45 -0.88
C TYR A 398 -13.88 4.50 -0.01
N GLY A 399 -14.23 4.41 1.28
CA GLY A 399 -13.42 3.76 2.30
C GLY A 399 -12.65 4.78 3.14
N ASN A 400 -11.89 4.27 4.10
CA ASN A 400 -11.09 5.09 5.01
C ASN A 400 -9.60 4.84 4.77
N GLN A 401 -8.81 5.89 4.56
CA GLN A 401 -7.37 5.78 4.40
C GLN A 401 -6.68 5.77 5.78
N PRO A 402 -5.92 4.71 6.14
CA PRO A 402 -5.10 4.74 7.34
C PRO A 402 -4.07 5.88 7.27
N THR A 403 -4.03 6.73 8.31
CA THR A 403 -3.04 7.79 8.46
C THR A 403 -1.87 7.32 9.32
N LEU A 404 -0.77 8.07 9.32
CA LEU A 404 0.35 7.78 10.21
C LEU A 404 -0.07 7.81 11.69
N GLU A 405 -0.99 8.70 12.04
CA GLU A 405 -1.59 8.81 13.37
C GLU A 405 -2.43 7.58 13.71
N SER A 406 -3.27 7.09 12.78
CA SER A 406 -4.08 5.90 13.04
C SER A 406 -3.22 4.64 13.17
N ILE A 407 -2.16 4.50 12.36
CA ILE A 407 -1.19 3.40 12.46
C ILE A 407 -0.45 3.46 13.80
N ARG A 408 -0.05 4.66 14.26
CA ARG A 408 0.58 4.84 15.57
C ARG A 408 -0.39 4.51 16.71
N ALA A 409 -1.65 4.91 16.60
CA ALA A 409 -2.68 4.60 17.59
C ALA A 409 -2.89 3.09 17.71
N GLU A 410 -3.03 2.39 16.58
CA GLU A 410 -3.14 0.93 16.54
C GLU A 410 -1.93 0.26 17.20
N LYS A 411 -0.71 0.72 16.87
CA LYS A 411 0.50 0.24 17.53
C LYS A 411 0.53 0.48 19.02
N MET A 412 0.04 1.62 19.51
CA MET A 412 -0.04 1.85 20.96
C MET A 412 -1.04 0.91 21.62
N ASP A 413 -2.16 0.61 20.97
CA ASP A 413 -3.17 -0.31 21.52
C ASP A 413 -2.63 -1.74 21.55
N LYS A 414 -1.95 -2.17 20.47
CA LYS A 414 -1.23 -3.45 20.44
C LYS A 414 -0.11 -3.51 21.48
N PHE A 415 0.57 -2.41 21.76
CA PHE A 415 1.57 -2.38 22.83
C PHE A 415 0.93 -2.58 24.20
N LYS A 416 -0.21 -1.93 24.49
CA LYS A 416 -0.94 -2.12 25.76
C LYS A 416 -1.41 -3.56 25.93
N GLU A 417 -1.87 -4.18 24.84
CA GLU A 417 -2.32 -5.57 24.80
C GLU A 417 -1.17 -6.57 25.01
N LEU A 418 -0.01 -6.32 24.37
CA LEU A 418 1.06 -7.31 24.27
C LEU A 418 2.26 -7.03 25.21
N LYS A 419 2.26 -5.94 25.98
CA LYS A 419 3.40 -5.54 26.86
C LYS A 419 3.89 -6.64 27.80
N ASP A 420 3.01 -7.54 28.24
CA ASP A 420 3.31 -8.63 29.18
C ASP A 420 3.74 -9.91 28.45
N LYS A 421 3.74 -9.90 27.10
CA LYS A 421 4.12 -11.01 26.21
C LYS A 421 5.44 -10.73 25.45
N ARG A 422 6.33 -9.90 26.00
CA ARG A 422 7.65 -9.62 25.38
C ARG A 422 8.43 -10.90 25.13
N GLY A 423 9.11 -10.97 23.99
CA GLY A 423 9.86 -12.16 23.55
C GLY A 423 9.01 -13.25 22.90
N THR A 424 7.69 -13.04 22.76
CA THR A 424 6.85 -13.91 21.92
C THR A 424 6.88 -13.45 20.47
N ARG A 425 6.65 -14.38 19.54
CA ARG A 425 6.50 -14.06 18.11
C ARG A 425 5.43 -13.00 17.86
N GLU A 426 4.30 -13.08 18.57
CA GLU A 426 3.21 -12.11 18.46
C GLU A 426 3.68 -10.69 18.81
N TYR A 427 4.43 -10.52 19.91
CA TYR A 427 5.00 -9.23 20.29
C TYR A 427 6.04 -8.73 19.27
N ASP A 428 6.95 -9.61 18.85
CA ASP A 428 8.03 -9.26 17.93
C ASP A 428 7.49 -8.84 16.56
N MET A 429 6.40 -9.44 16.08
CA MET A 429 5.77 -9.02 14.81
C MET A 429 5.36 -7.54 14.79
N TRP A 430 5.07 -6.96 15.97
CA TRP A 430 4.71 -5.54 16.11
C TRP A 430 5.87 -4.65 16.53
N PHE A 431 6.76 -5.17 17.39
CA PHE A 431 7.73 -4.37 18.15
C PHE A 431 9.13 -5.00 18.20
N LEU A 432 9.48 -5.83 17.20
CA LEU A 432 10.81 -6.43 17.11
C LEU A 432 11.89 -5.38 17.35
N LYS A 433 12.82 -5.72 18.24
CA LYS A 433 14.10 -5.04 18.41
C LYS A 433 15.16 -6.11 18.65
N TYR A 434 15.94 -6.40 17.62
CA TYR A 434 17.00 -7.39 17.62
C TYR A 434 18.31 -6.70 17.22
N SER A 435 19.25 -6.57 18.15
CA SER A 435 20.46 -5.77 17.93
C SER A 435 21.73 -6.39 18.50
N PHE A 436 22.85 -6.03 17.89
CA PHE A 436 24.20 -6.38 18.32
C PHE A 436 24.99 -5.09 18.56
N ASP A 437 25.25 -4.77 19.83
CA ASP A 437 26.06 -3.61 20.22
C ASP A 437 27.47 -4.09 20.60
N LYS A 438 28.54 -3.44 20.11
CA LYS A 438 29.91 -3.73 20.56
C LYS A 438 30.17 -3.11 21.94
N LYS A 439 29.49 -3.62 22.98
CA LYS A 439 29.88 -3.52 24.40
C LYS A 439 29.47 -4.82 25.14
N GLU A 440 30.47 -5.65 25.46
CA GLU A 440 30.45 -6.90 26.26
C GLU A 440 29.92 -6.71 27.71
N PRO A 441 29.81 -7.76 28.56
CA PRO A 441 29.51 -9.19 28.36
C PRO A 441 28.17 -9.57 29.04
N ASP A 442 27.76 -10.84 28.95
CA ASP A 442 26.58 -11.44 29.60
C ASP A 442 26.20 -10.80 30.95
N SER A 443 25.08 -10.06 30.95
CA SER A 443 24.33 -9.89 32.19
C SER A 443 23.46 -11.13 32.36
N GLU A 444 23.97 -12.05 33.18
CA GLU A 444 23.23 -13.19 33.72
C GLU A 444 21.78 -12.81 34.01
N VAL A 445 20.87 -13.53 33.37
CA VAL A 445 19.47 -13.60 33.77
C VAL A 445 19.42 -14.21 35.17
N LYS A 446 19.51 -13.39 36.22
CA LYS A 446 19.14 -13.80 37.58
C LYS A 446 17.63 -13.82 37.68
N ASN A 447 17.06 -14.99 37.42
CA ASN A 447 15.68 -15.29 37.76
C ASN A 447 15.61 -16.23 38.98
N LYS A 448 14.82 -15.76 39.95
CA LYS A 448 13.93 -16.46 40.90
C LYS A 448 14.38 -16.71 42.36
N SER A 449 13.62 -16.04 43.24
CA SER A 449 12.84 -16.56 44.41
C SER A 449 13.64 -17.05 45.64
N GLU A 450 13.35 -16.70 46.90
CA GLU A 450 12.08 -16.81 47.65
C GLU A 450 12.13 -16.01 49.00
N PRO A 451 11.02 -15.90 49.76
CA PRO A 451 10.85 -14.93 50.85
C PRO A 451 11.28 -15.46 52.23
N LYS A 452 11.75 -14.56 53.13
CA LYS A 452 11.82 -14.85 54.57
C LYS A 452 11.17 -13.76 55.42
N LYS A 453 10.21 -14.21 56.24
CA LYS A 453 9.47 -13.48 57.26
C LYS A 453 10.34 -13.18 58.50
N ASN A 454 10.07 -12.00 59.06
CA ASN A 454 9.87 -11.64 60.47
C ASN A 454 11.02 -11.31 61.45
N LYS A 455 10.85 -10.07 61.99
CA LYS A 455 10.97 -9.58 63.38
C LYS A 455 12.37 -9.24 63.93
N ASN A 456 12.60 -7.94 64.18
CA ASN A 456 12.36 -7.38 65.52
C ASN A 456 12.29 -5.85 65.57
N LYS A 457 11.56 -5.37 66.59
CA LYS A 457 11.18 -3.99 66.91
C LYS A 457 12.32 -3.21 67.57
N THR A 458 12.39 -1.91 67.30
CA THR A 458 12.60 -0.88 68.35
C THR A 458 11.94 0.45 67.95
N LYS A 459 11.48 1.18 68.98
CA LYS A 459 10.47 2.24 68.95
C LYS A 459 11.06 3.66 68.86
N THR A 460 10.20 4.58 68.40
CA THR A 460 10.06 6.03 68.74
C THR A 460 11.19 6.96 68.24
N VAL A 461 10.90 8.10 67.61
CA VAL A 461 10.16 9.27 68.13
C VAL A 461 9.43 10.05 67.03
N ARG A 462 8.18 10.44 67.31
CA ARG A 462 7.35 11.42 66.56
C ARG A 462 7.84 12.84 66.79
N LYS A 463 7.83 13.70 65.76
CA LYS A 463 7.48 15.12 65.91
C LYS A 463 6.64 15.62 64.72
N THR A 464 5.39 15.94 65.03
CA THR A 464 4.36 16.64 64.26
C THR A 464 4.54 18.16 64.39
N ILE A 465 4.50 18.92 63.28
CA ILE A 465 4.12 20.36 63.25
C ILE A 465 3.43 20.64 61.89
N LYS A 466 2.09 20.62 61.85
CA LYS A 466 1.13 21.76 61.80
C LYS A 466 1.11 22.59 60.49
N LYS A 467 0.01 22.40 59.75
CA LYS A 467 -0.57 23.34 58.76
C LYS A 467 -0.89 24.69 59.40
N ARG A 468 -0.69 25.79 58.67
CA ARG A 468 -1.38 27.07 58.90
C ARG A 468 -1.83 27.67 57.57
N GLN A 469 -3.14 27.84 57.43
CA GLN A 469 -3.81 28.67 56.41
C GLN A 469 -3.88 30.12 56.91
N GLN A 470 -3.76 31.09 55.99
CA GLN A 470 -4.51 32.36 55.92
C GLN A 470 -4.23 32.97 54.52
N ARG A 471 -5.23 33.11 53.64
CA ARG A 471 -5.99 34.36 53.33
C ARG A 471 -5.04 35.56 53.16
N GLY A 472 -4.94 36.29 52.06
CA GLY A 472 -5.75 36.45 50.85
C GLY A 472 -5.87 37.95 50.57
N THR A 473 -5.51 38.42 49.36
CA THR A 473 -5.94 39.73 48.85
C THR A 473 -5.94 39.73 47.32
N ARG A 474 -7.09 40.14 46.78
CA ARG A 474 -7.36 40.47 45.37
C ARG A 474 -6.67 41.79 45.00
N THR A 475 -6.20 41.89 43.76
CA THR A 475 -6.43 43.08 42.93
C THR A 475 -6.49 42.71 41.45
N LYS A 476 -7.52 43.22 40.78
CA LYS A 476 -7.76 43.19 39.33
C LYS A 476 -6.89 44.25 38.65
N LEU A 477 -6.43 43.96 37.42
CA LEU A 477 -6.30 44.83 36.24
C LEU A 477 -5.87 43.85 35.12
N GLY A 478 -6.44 43.75 33.93
CA GLY A 478 -7.28 44.62 33.11
C GLY A 478 -6.86 44.32 31.66
N ASP A 479 -7.82 44.01 30.80
CA ASP A 479 -7.67 43.69 29.38
C ASP A 479 -6.70 44.61 28.62
N PHE A 480 -5.95 44.07 27.65
CA PHE A 480 -5.71 44.76 26.38
C PHE A 480 -5.14 43.82 25.28
N PHE A 481 -5.77 43.89 24.10
CA PHE A 481 -5.34 43.46 22.76
C PHE A 481 -5.60 42.02 22.27
N THR A 482 -6.84 41.83 21.82
CA THR A 482 -7.21 41.12 20.57
C THR A 482 -7.03 42.00 19.32
N ARG A 483 -6.87 41.33 18.16
CA ARG A 483 -6.80 41.78 16.73
C ARG A 483 -5.36 41.93 16.20
N ALA A 484 -4.97 41.43 15.03
CA ALA A 484 -5.67 40.79 13.91
C ALA A 484 -4.63 40.11 13.01
N PHE A 485 -4.97 38.98 12.36
CA PHE A 485 -4.41 38.63 11.06
C PHE A 485 -5.47 37.93 10.21
N ARG A 486 -5.87 38.62 9.14
CA ARG A 486 -6.69 38.15 8.02
C ARG A 486 -5.71 37.88 6.86
N PRO A 487 -5.83 36.79 6.10
CA PRO A 487 -5.03 36.61 4.90
C PRO A 487 -5.67 37.36 3.72
N LEU A 488 -4.83 38.09 2.97
CA LEU A 488 -5.16 38.74 1.71
C LEU A 488 -5.19 37.71 0.58
N LYS A 489 -6.20 37.86 -0.29
CA LYS A 489 -6.35 37.18 -1.58
C LYS A 489 -5.99 38.16 -2.70
N ASN A 490 -5.40 37.60 -3.75
CA ASN A 490 -5.35 38.02 -5.16
C ASN A 490 -4.38 39.12 -5.59
N GLN A 491 -3.37 38.72 -6.38
CA GLN A 491 -3.30 39.04 -7.81
C GLN A 491 -2.86 37.79 -8.58
#